data_AF-A0A0J7MT27-F1
#
_entry.id   AF-A0A0J7MT27-F1
#
_cell.length_a   1.000
_cell.length_b   1.000
_cell.length_c   1.000
_cell.angle_alpha   90.00
_cell.angle_beta   90.00
_cell.angle_gamma   90.00
#
_symmetry.space_group_name_H-M   'P 1'
#
loop_
_entity.id
_entity.type
_entity.pdbx_description
1 polymer ?
#
loop_
_entity_poly.entity_id
_entity_poly.type
_entity_poly.pdbx_seq_one_letter_code
_entity_poly.pdbx_strand_id
1 'polypeptide(L)' 'MESTGAPWRIHLSQATMDRLTQVGGYHIEYRGPTDVKGKGKMPTYWLLGKQGFDKELPKPPPLG' A
#
# COMPACT_ATOMS: atom_id res chain seq x y z
N MET A 1 -6.66 5.38 7.98
CA MET A 1 -5.66 5.49 6.89
C MET A 1 -4.86 6.76 7.17
N GLU A 2 -3.54 6.70 7.05
CA GLU A 2 -2.51 7.32 7.92
C GLU A 2 -2.54 6.82 9.38
N SER A 3 -3.71 6.79 10.03
CA SER A 3 -3.87 6.26 11.41
C SER A 3 -3.58 4.75 11.57
N THR A 4 -3.48 4.02 10.46
CA THR A 4 -3.12 2.58 10.40
C THR A 4 -1.85 2.36 9.58
N GLY A 5 -1.11 3.46 9.36
CA GLY A 5 0.16 3.57 8.64
C GLY A 5 1.26 2.72 9.26
N ALA A 6 2.13 2.19 8.41
CA ALA A 6 3.45 1.77 8.84
C ALA A 6 4.46 2.80 8.32
N PRO A 7 5.46 3.17 9.12
CA PRO A 7 6.48 4.13 8.68
C PRO A 7 7.15 3.64 7.40
N TRP A 8 7.43 4.60 6.52
CA TRP A 8 8.11 4.40 5.23
C TRP A 8 7.39 3.45 4.26
N ARG A 9 6.07 3.29 4.41
CA ARG A 9 5.23 2.56 3.45
C ARG A 9 4.06 3.40 2.98
N ILE A 10 3.70 3.24 1.72
CA ILE A 10 2.57 3.95 1.10
C ILE A 10 1.35 3.05 1.13
N HIS A 11 0.33 3.46 1.89
CA HIS A 11 -0.96 2.79 1.92
C HIS A 11 -1.75 3.05 0.64
N LEU A 12 -2.36 2.00 0.11
CA LEU A 12 -3.30 2.08 -0.98
C LEU A 12 -4.68 1.58 -0.55
N SER A 13 -5.71 2.32 -0.96
CA SER A 13 -7.09 1.85 -0.93
C SER A 13 -7.36 0.90 -2.11
N GLN A 14 -8.44 0.11 -2.03
CA GLN A 14 -8.89 -0.72 -3.15
C GLN A 14 -9.00 0.06 -4.46
N ALA A 15 -9.61 1.24 -4.42
CA ALA A 15 -9.83 2.07 -5.61
C ALA A 15 -8.49 2.56 -6.22
N THR A 16 -7.50 2.86 -5.37
CA THR A 16 -6.17 3.26 -5.84
C THR A 16 -5.41 2.08 -6.43
N MET A 17 -5.46 0.91 -5.78
CA MET A 17 -4.85 -0.32 -6.26
C MET A 17 -5.38 -0.72 -7.64
N ASP A 18 -6.70 -0.63 -7.85
CA ASP A 18 -7.33 -0.99 -9.12
C ASP A 18 -6.79 -0.13 -10.27
N ARG A 19 -6.74 1.19 -10.06
CA ARG A 19 -6.18 2.14 -11.04
C ARG A 19 -4.70 1.89 -11.32
N LEU A 20 -3.89 1.61 -10.29
CA LEU A 20 -2.47 1.33 -10.47
C LEU A 20 -2.23 0.00 -11.21
N THR A 21 -3.10 -0.98 -10.98
CA THR A 21 -3.06 -2.26 -11.69
C THR A 21 -3.40 -2.08 -13.17
N GLN A 22 -4.38 -1.23 -13.50
CA GLN A 22 -4.71 -0.88 -14.89
C GLN A 22 -3.57 -0.15 -15.61
N VAL A 23 -2.86 0.76 -14.92
CA VAL A 23 -1.69 1.44 -15.50
C VAL A 23 -0.52 0.46 -15.68
N GLY A 24 -0.39 -0.52 -14.78
CA GLY A 24 0.68 -1.50 -14.81
C GLY A 24 2.03 -0.94 -14.33
N GLY A 25 2.99 -1.85 -14.12
CA GLY A 25 4.35 -1.48 -13.70
C GLY A 25 4.49 -1.05 -12.24
N TYR A 26 3.47 -1.26 -11.39
CA TYR A 26 3.56 -1.05 -9.95
C TYR A 26 3.58 -2.40 -9.22
N HIS A 27 4.43 -2.51 -8.19
CA HIS A 27 4.47 -3.68 -7.31
C HIS A 27 3.62 -3.39 -6.08
N ILE A 28 2.55 -4.15 -5.91
CA ILE A 28 1.55 -3.93 -4.86
C ILE A 28 1.37 -5.23 -4.08
N GLU A 29 1.31 -5.13 -2.76
CA GLU A 29 1.11 -6.27 -1.86
C GLU A 29 -0.17 -6.11 -1.04
N TYR A 30 -0.94 -7.18 -0.88
CA TYR A 30 -2.13 -7.17 -0.04
C TYR A 30 -1.76 -7.28 1.44
N ARG A 31 -2.23 -6.33 2.24
CA ARG A 31 -1.99 -6.29 3.69
C ARG A 31 -3.03 -7.08 4.48
N GLY A 32 -4.24 -7.22 3.93
CA GLY A 32 -5.41 -7.65 4.70
C GLY A 32 -6.45 -6.53 4.86
N PRO A 33 -7.60 -6.87 5.47
CA PRO A 33 -8.63 -5.90 5.78
C PRO A 33 -8.23 -5.03 6.98
N THR A 34 -8.38 -3.72 6.85
CA THR A 34 -8.18 -2.74 7.92
C THR A 34 -9.53 -2.18 8.34
N ASP A 35 -9.74 -2.03 9.65
CA ASP A 35 -10.94 -1.37 10.15
C ASP A 35 -10.88 0.14 9.88
N VAL A 36 -11.89 0.63 9.16
CA VAL A 36 -12.05 2.04 8.85
C VAL A 36 -13.31 2.51 9.54
N LYS A 37 -13.15 3.41 10.52
CA LYS A 37 -14.25 4.01 11.26
C LYS A 37 -15.30 4.57 10.29
N GLY A 38 -16.53 4.07 10.38
CA GLY A 38 -17.66 4.47 9.52
C GLY A 38 -17.78 3.73 8.18
N LYS A 39 -16.80 2.91 7.79
CA LYS A 39 -16.85 2.07 6.57
C LYS A 39 -16.67 0.57 6.83
N GLY A 40 -16.33 0.19 8.08
CA GLY A 40 -16.06 -1.20 8.45
C GLY A 40 -14.72 -1.68 7.93
N LYS A 41 -14.57 -3.01 7.82
CA LYS A 41 -13.34 -3.64 7.32
C LYS A 41 -13.21 -3.44 5.82
N MET A 42 -12.15 -2.75 5.40
CA MET A 42 -11.85 -2.53 3.98
C MET A 42 -10.50 -3.17 3.62
N PRO A 43 -10.38 -3.81 2.44
CA PRO A 43 -9.09 -4.32 1.97
C PRO A 43 -8.09 -3.17 1.79
N THR A 44 -6.85 -3.42 2.21
CA THR A 44 -5.76 -2.44 2.12
C THR A 44 -4.51 -3.07 1.51
N TYR A 45 -3.71 -2.23 0.86
CA TYR A 45 -2.55 -2.67 0.11
C TYR A 45 -1.34 -1.78 0.38
N TRP A 46 -0.15 -2.33 0.15
CA TRP A 46 1.11 -1.62 0.18
C TRP A 46 1.63 -1.42 -1.22
N LEU A 47 2.09 -0.21 -1.53
CA LEU A 47 2.94 0.01 -2.70
C LEU A 47 4.39 -0.32 -2.34
N LEU A 48 4.95 -1.35 -2.95
CA LEU A 48 6.32 -1.81 -2.75
C LEU A 48 7.31 -1.15 -3.70
N GLY A 49 6.85 -0.72 -4.88
CA GLY A 49 7.71 -0.08 -5.86
C GLY A 49 7.07 0.07 -7.23
N LYS A 50 7.89 0.50 -8.19
CA LYS A 50 7.51 0.67 -9.58
C LYS A 50 8.62 0.16 -10.49
N GLN A 51 8.28 -0.52 -11.57
CA GLN A 51 9.22 -0.90 -12.62
C GLN A 51 9.92 0.35 -13.18
N GLY A 52 11.25 0.25 -13.31
CA GLY A 52 12.13 1.33 -13.73
C GLY A 52 12.48 2.34 -12.62
N PHE A 53 12.10 2.09 -11.37
CA PHE A 53 12.59 2.86 -10.23
C PHE A 53 13.80 2.16 -9.61
N ASP A 54 15.00 2.62 -9.97
CA ASP A 54 16.28 2.03 -9.54
C ASP A 54 16.88 2.70 -8.30
N LYS A 55 16.23 3.76 -7.79
CA LYS A 55 16.73 4.44 -6.60
C LYS A 55 16.50 3.58 -5.37
N GLU A 56 17.52 3.52 -4.51
CA GLU A 56 17.41 2.93 -3.19
C GLU A 56 16.25 3.57 -2.41
N LEU A 57 15.28 2.74 -2.02
CA LEU A 57 14.27 3.11 -1.04
C LEU A 57 14.80 2.79 0.36
N PRO A 58 14.51 3.64 1.36
CA PRO A 58 14.88 3.33 2.75
C PRO A 58 14.19 2.03 3.17
N LYS A 59 14.95 1.11 3.78
CA LYS A 59 14.41 -0.18 4.24
C LYS A 59 13.37 0.07 5.33
N PRO A 60 12.08 -0.26 5.10
CA PRO A 60 11.07 -0.01 6.09
C PRO A 60 11.27 -0.95 7.29
N PRO A 61 11.01 -0.47 8.52
CA PRO A 61 11.11 -1.33 9.70
C PRO A 61 10.13 -2.51 9.63
N PRO A 62 10.42 -3.62 10.32
CA PRO A 62 9.52 -4.78 10.36
C PRO A 62 8.14 -4.38 10.89
N LEU A 63 7.12 -5.04 10.37
CA LEU A 63 5.78 -4.94 10.94
C LEU A 63 5.81 -5.74 12.24
N GLY A 64 5.79 -5.02 13.37
CA GLY A 64 5.73 -5.62 14.71
C GLY A 64 4.41 -6.34 14.98
#